data_AF-A0A443RSQ2-F1
#
_entry.id   AF-A0A443RSQ2-F1
#
_cell.length_a   1.000
_cell.length_b   1.000
_cell.length_c   1.000
_cell.angle_alpha   90.00
_cell.angle_beta   90.00
_cell.angle_gamma   90.00
#
_symmetry.space_group_name_H-M   'P 1'
#
loop_
_entity.id
_entity.type
_entity.pdbx_description
1 polymer ?
#
loop_
_entity_poly.entity_id
_entity_poly.type
_entity_poly.pdbx_seq_one_letter_code
_entity_poly.pdbx_strand_id
1 'polypeptide(L)'
;MSEEITADGDFTGKGPFQFLTSISRTLSRDLQSGNLPPVSTTVEPQATSLSGTRRRSSLYDYQNGLCLIFNQKTYDMGRHPRRNGTDVDRDALKSYFEGIGFRVPTPFEDFTVAEIFSVLDSYANNGDHFDCLVC
;
A
#
# COMPACT_ATOMS: atom_id res chain seq x y z
N MET A 1 -30.35 -15.87 -38.76
CA MET A 1 -29.32 -16.90 -39.04
C MET A 1 -28.14 -16.15 -39.63
N SER A 2 -27.49 -15.31 -38.82
CA SER A 2 -26.35 -15.63 -37.94
C SER A 2 -25.05 -15.42 -38.71
N GLU A 3 -24.58 -14.17 -38.71
CA GLU A 3 -23.23 -13.79 -39.13
C GLU A 3 -22.28 -14.04 -37.96
N GLU A 4 -21.27 -14.86 -38.22
CA GLU A 4 -20.19 -15.24 -37.32
C GLU A 4 -19.03 -14.25 -37.53
N ILE A 5 -18.80 -13.38 -36.54
CA ILE A 5 -17.67 -12.44 -36.55
C ILE A 5 -16.50 -13.13 -35.84
N THR A 6 -15.49 -13.50 -36.63
CA THR A 6 -14.19 -13.98 -36.20
C THR A 6 -13.46 -12.89 -35.41
N ALA A 7 -13.19 -13.14 -34.14
CA ALA A 7 -12.17 -12.44 -33.37
C ALA A 7 -10.80 -13.01 -33.76
N ASP A 8 -9.80 -12.14 -33.95
CA ASP A 8 -8.42 -12.35 -33.50
C ASP A 8 -7.62 -11.08 -33.83
N GLY A 9 -7.70 -10.12 -32.91
CA GLY A 9 -6.88 -8.91 -32.90
C GLY A 9 -5.55 -9.19 -32.21
N ASP A 10 -4.48 -8.95 -32.95
CA ASP A 10 -3.08 -8.92 -32.54
C ASP A 10 -2.84 -7.88 -31.41
N PHE A 11 -2.61 -8.34 -30.18
CA PHE A 11 -2.28 -7.48 -29.03
C PHE A 11 -0.78 -7.53 -28.74
N THR A 12 -0.01 -6.80 -29.55
CA THR A 12 1.36 -6.43 -29.23
C THR A 12 1.37 -5.24 -28.26
N GLY A 13 1.22 -5.52 -26.97
CA GLY A 13 1.18 -4.49 -25.92
C GLY A 13 2.04 -4.85 -24.72
N LYS A 14 3.18 -4.17 -24.60
CA LYS A 14 4.18 -4.29 -23.52
C LYS A 14 3.53 -4.23 -22.13
N GLY A 15 3.77 -5.26 -21.31
CA GLY A 15 3.31 -5.32 -19.93
C GLY A 15 3.93 -4.23 -19.03
N PRO A 16 3.22 -3.76 -17.98
CA PRO A 16 3.67 -2.71 -17.09
C PRO A 16 4.58 -3.30 -16.01
N PHE A 17 5.81 -3.65 -16.37
CA PHE A 17 6.77 -4.27 -15.45
C PHE A 17 8.11 -3.54 -15.42
N GLN A 18 8.14 -2.19 -15.36
CA GLN A 18 9.42 -1.45 -15.25
C GLN A 18 9.42 -0.15 -14.41
N PHE A 19 8.48 0.09 -13.50
CA PHE A 19 8.42 1.38 -12.79
C PHE A 19 8.96 1.44 -11.34
N LEU A 20 9.60 0.39 -10.81
CA LEU A 20 9.97 0.35 -9.37
C LEU A 20 11.45 0.10 -9.04
N THR A 21 12.40 0.69 -9.77
CA THR A 21 13.84 0.59 -9.42
C THR A 21 14.63 1.90 -9.47
N SER A 22 14.07 3.05 -9.04
CA SER A 22 14.85 4.31 -9.09
C SER A 22 14.68 5.29 -7.91
N ILE A 23 14.51 4.81 -6.66
CA ILE A 23 14.63 5.72 -5.51
C ILE A 23 15.38 5.06 -4.35
N SER A 24 16.67 4.81 -4.53
CA SER A 24 17.61 4.55 -3.43
C SER A 24 19.03 4.69 -3.93
N ARG A 25 19.50 5.93 -4.19
CA ARG A 25 20.94 6.26 -4.31
C ARG A 25 21.21 7.75 -4.55
N THR A 26 20.75 8.62 -3.65
CA THR A 26 21.34 9.96 -3.56
C THR A 26 21.06 10.56 -2.19
N LEU A 27 22.06 10.50 -1.31
CA LEU A 27 22.35 11.40 -0.17
C LEU A 27 23.31 10.66 0.77
N SER A 28 24.52 10.37 0.27
CA SER A 28 25.64 9.93 1.10
C SER A 28 26.92 10.33 0.39
N ARG A 29 27.21 11.62 0.45
CA ARG A 29 28.51 12.27 0.23
C ARG A 29 28.24 13.75 0.38
N ASP A 30 28.68 14.28 1.52
CA ASP A 30 29.22 15.63 1.73
C ASP A 30 29.01 16.00 3.20
N LEU A 31 30.01 15.69 4.03
CA LEU A 31 30.59 16.59 5.04
C LEU A 31 31.68 15.83 5.82
N GLN A 32 32.82 15.61 5.15
CA GLN A 32 34.11 15.42 5.84
C GLN A 32 35.00 16.59 5.41
N SER A 33 34.92 17.69 6.16
CA SER A 33 35.96 18.70 6.25
C SER A 33 35.75 19.44 7.56
N GLY A 34 36.70 19.29 8.48
CA GLY A 34 36.63 19.82 9.82
C GLY A 34 36.75 21.35 9.85
N ASN A 35 35.94 21.96 10.69
CA ASN A 35 36.33 23.13 11.48
C ASN A 35 35.34 23.30 12.64
N LEU A 36 35.83 23.11 13.86
CA LEU A 36 35.12 23.39 15.10
C LEU A 36 35.39 24.84 15.51
N PRO A 37 34.38 25.70 15.73
CA PRO A 37 34.55 26.91 16.53
C PRO A 37 34.43 26.60 18.04
N PRO A 38 35.03 27.43 18.91
CA PRO A 38 35.22 27.11 20.33
C PRO A 38 33.92 27.20 21.15
N VAL A 39 33.85 26.31 22.14
CA VAL A 39 32.86 26.29 23.23
C VAL A 39 32.85 27.63 23.97
N SER A 40 31.68 28.27 24.03
CA SER A 40 31.34 29.29 25.03
C SER A 40 30.16 28.78 25.86
N THR A 41 30.44 28.56 27.14
CA THR A 41 29.49 28.20 28.19
C THR A 41 28.62 29.40 28.58
N THR A 42 27.32 29.32 28.32
CA THR A 42 26.31 30.08 29.06
C THR A 42 25.08 29.19 29.25
N VAL A 43 24.72 28.93 30.50
CA VAL A 43 23.58 28.11 30.90
C VAL A 43 22.33 28.99 30.91
N GLU A 44 21.37 28.72 30.03
CA GLU A 44 19.99 29.23 30.16
C GLU A 44 19.01 28.06 30.24
N PRO A 45 18.11 28.00 31.25
CA PRO A 45 17.07 26.98 31.30
C PRO A 45 15.90 27.43 30.42
N GLN A 46 15.90 27.05 29.14
CA GLN A 46 14.70 27.15 28.31
C GLN A 46 13.82 25.92 28.49
N ALA A 47 12.79 26.07 29.32
CA ALA A 47 11.64 25.18 29.34
C ALA A 47 11.00 25.18 27.94
N THR A 48 11.34 24.19 27.12
CA THR A 48 10.70 23.94 25.83
C THR A 48 9.56 22.95 26.05
N SER A 49 8.36 23.49 26.22
CA SER A 49 7.13 22.72 26.11
C SER A 49 7.04 22.15 24.68
N LEU A 50 7.38 20.88 24.50
CA LEU A 50 7.20 20.16 23.25
C LEU A 50 5.70 19.91 23.00
N SER A 51 4.95 20.96 22.67
CA SER A 51 3.69 20.81 21.94
C SER A 51 4.02 20.67 20.45
N GLY A 52 4.61 19.53 20.11
CA GLY A 52 4.86 19.17 18.73
C GLY A 52 3.55 18.82 18.04
N THR A 53 2.79 19.83 17.59
CA THR A 53 1.78 19.60 16.56
C THR A 53 2.53 19.19 15.30
N ARG A 54 2.69 17.86 15.15
CA ARG A 54 3.26 17.23 13.96
C ARG A 54 2.46 17.78 12.77
N ARG A 55 3.06 18.69 11.99
CA ARG A 55 2.42 19.23 10.79
C ARG A 55 2.22 18.05 9.84
N ARG A 56 1.01 17.49 9.82
CA ARG A 56 0.60 16.57 8.76
C ARG A 56 0.73 17.36 7.48
N SER A 57 1.52 16.84 6.55
CA SER A 57 1.57 17.40 5.21
C SER A 57 0.17 17.26 4.62
N SER A 58 -0.46 18.37 4.22
CA SER A 58 -1.76 18.37 3.55
C SER A 58 -1.73 17.64 2.20
N LEU A 59 -0.55 17.24 1.71
CA LEU A 59 -0.37 16.43 0.52
C LEU A 59 -0.94 15.00 0.68
N TYR A 60 -1.15 14.54 1.92
CA TYR A 60 -1.60 13.19 2.25
C TYR A 60 -2.85 13.17 3.15
N ASP A 61 -3.69 14.21 3.05
CA ASP A 61 -5.03 14.19 3.66
C ASP A 61 -5.98 13.36 2.79
N TYR A 62 -5.84 12.04 2.90
CA TYR A 62 -6.79 11.09 2.31
C TYR A 62 -8.06 11.10 3.15
N GLN A 63 -9.20 11.38 2.50
CA GLN A 63 -10.51 11.32 3.16
C GLN A 63 -11.17 9.97 2.95
N ASN A 64 -10.92 9.33 1.80
CA ASN A 64 -11.55 8.07 1.42
C ASN A 64 -10.52 7.09 0.83
N GLY A 65 -9.94 6.24 1.67
CA GLY A 65 -9.09 5.12 1.23
C GLY A 65 -9.85 3.81 1.17
N LEU A 66 -9.53 2.94 0.21
CA LEU A 66 -10.04 1.56 0.13
C LEU A 66 -8.91 0.58 0.46
N CYS A 67 -9.18 -0.39 1.33
CA CYS A 67 -8.26 -1.50 1.60
C CYS A 67 -8.97 -2.83 1.33
N LEU A 68 -8.46 -3.58 0.35
CA LEU A 68 -8.92 -4.94 0.05
C LEU A 68 -7.98 -5.93 0.75
N ILE A 69 -8.53 -6.96 1.39
CA ILE A 69 -7.73 -7.98 2.08
C ILE A 69 -8.05 -9.33 1.45
N PHE A 70 -7.05 -9.94 0.82
CA PHE A 70 -7.11 -11.30 0.29
C PHE A 70 -6.34 -12.24 1.21
N ASN A 71 -7.05 -13.09 1.95
CA ASN A 71 -6.48 -13.98 2.94
C ASN A 71 -6.45 -15.43 2.43
N GLN A 72 -5.28 -15.88 2.01
CA GLN A 72 -5.05 -17.28 1.62
C GLN A 72 -4.57 -18.09 2.82
N LYS A 73 -5.47 -18.89 3.38
CA LYS A 73 -5.23 -19.82 4.48
C LYS A 73 -5.00 -21.23 3.98
N THR A 74 -5.78 -21.67 3.01
CA THR A 74 -5.73 -23.00 2.41
C THR A 74 -5.44 -22.93 0.91
N TYR A 75 -4.94 -24.02 0.34
CA TYR A 75 -4.58 -24.10 -1.08
C TYR A 75 -5.12 -25.41 -1.67
N ASP A 76 -5.91 -25.31 -2.75
CA ASP A 76 -6.72 -26.40 -3.30
C ASP A 76 -5.94 -27.64 -3.78
N MET A 77 -4.63 -27.53 -3.99
CA MET A 77 -3.84 -28.65 -4.55
C MET A 77 -3.00 -29.40 -3.53
N GLY A 78 -3.11 -29.11 -2.23
CA GLY A 78 -2.32 -29.77 -1.18
C GLY A 78 -0.79 -29.62 -1.33
N ARG A 79 -0.34 -28.84 -2.32
CA ARG A 79 1.07 -28.56 -2.62
C ARG A 79 1.71 -27.63 -1.60
N HIS A 80 0.88 -26.90 -0.87
CA HIS A 80 1.30 -25.93 0.12
C HIS A 80 0.64 -26.22 1.47
N PRO A 81 1.38 -26.10 2.57
CA PRO A 81 0.80 -26.25 3.90
C PRO A 81 -0.19 -25.13 4.17
N ARG A 82 -1.18 -25.42 5.02
CA ARG A 82 -2.10 -24.42 5.55
C ARG A 82 -1.33 -23.32 6.31
N ARG A 83 -1.66 -22.07 6.06
CA ARG A 83 -1.06 -20.91 6.74
C ARG A 83 -1.76 -20.66 8.08
N ASN A 84 -1.24 -21.28 9.15
CA ASN A 84 -1.75 -21.05 10.50
C ASN A 84 -1.36 -19.64 10.99
N GLY A 85 -2.29 -18.93 11.62
CA GLY A 85 -2.07 -17.56 12.12
C GLY A 85 -2.48 -16.45 11.15
N THR A 86 -2.74 -16.77 9.88
CA THR A 86 -3.14 -15.77 8.87
C THR A 86 -4.47 -15.08 9.22
N ASP A 87 -5.35 -15.72 10.02
CA ASP A 87 -6.58 -15.07 10.51
C ASP A 87 -6.24 -13.91 11.47
N VAL A 88 -5.20 -14.08 12.31
CA VAL A 88 -4.75 -13.05 13.25
C VAL A 88 -4.18 -11.87 12.47
N ASP A 89 -3.37 -12.14 11.43
CA ASP A 89 -2.83 -11.11 10.55
C ASP A 89 -3.96 -10.35 9.83
N ARG A 90 -4.93 -11.07 9.26
CA ARG A 90 -6.12 -10.50 8.61
C ARG A 90 -6.89 -9.59 9.56
N ASP A 91 -7.19 -10.05 10.77
CA ASP A 91 -7.99 -9.31 11.74
C ASP A 91 -7.24 -8.06 12.25
N ALA A 92 -5.92 -8.18 12.42
CA ALA A 92 -5.06 -7.05 12.78
C ALA A 92 -4.99 -6.00 11.66
N LEU A 93 -4.82 -6.43 10.40
CA LEU A 93 -4.81 -5.53 9.24
C LEU A 93 -6.15 -4.81 9.09
N LYS A 94 -7.26 -5.54 9.19
CA LYS A 94 -8.60 -4.96 9.12
C LYS A 94 -8.78 -3.89 10.19
N SER A 95 -8.50 -4.23 11.46
CA SER A 95 -8.64 -3.32 12.59
C SER A 95 -7.75 -2.08 12.44
N TYR A 96 -6.53 -2.25 11.93
CA TYR A 96 -5.60 -1.15 11.70
C TYR A 96 -6.11 -0.19 10.62
N PHE A 97 -6.49 -0.71 9.44
CA PHE A 97 -6.93 0.11 8.32
C PHE A 97 -8.27 0.82 8.59
N GLU A 98 -9.22 0.14 9.23
CA GLU A 98 -10.45 0.77 9.71
C GLU A 98 -10.15 1.90 10.72
N GLY A 99 -9.20 1.67 11.64
CA GLY A 99 -8.81 2.65 12.65
C GLY A 99 -8.17 3.92 12.09
N ILE A 100 -7.54 3.85 10.92
CA ILE A 100 -6.96 5.02 10.22
C ILE A 100 -7.91 5.61 9.15
N GLY A 101 -9.15 5.14 9.08
CA GLY A 101 -10.20 5.73 8.24
C GLY A 101 -10.35 5.11 6.84
N PHE A 102 -9.75 3.96 6.57
CA PHE A 102 -10.00 3.25 5.32
C PHE A 102 -11.33 2.50 5.38
N ARG A 103 -12.02 2.45 4.23
CA ARG A 103 -13.08 1.48 3.99
C ARG A 103 -12.43 0.12 3.78
N VAL A 104 -12.73 -0.83 4.66
CA VAL A 104 -12.25 -2.21 4.56
C VAL A 104 -13.45 -3.13 4.37
N PRO A 105 -13.73 -3.62 3.15
CA PRO A 105 -14.75 -4.64 2.92
C PRO A 105 -14.44 -5.93 3.68
N THR A 106 -15.41 -6.84 3.74
CA THR A 106 -15.17 -8.18 4.30
C THR A 106 -13.99 -8.84 3.58
N PRO A 107 -13.00 -9.38 4.31
CA PRO A 107 -11.87 -10.09 3.71
C PRO A 107 -12.31 -11.23 2.79
N PHE A 108 -11.58 -11.40 1.68
CA PHE A 108 -11.79 -12.48 0.72
C PHE A 108 -10.95 -13.68 1.14
N GLU A 109 -11.59 -14.80 1.47
CA GLU A 109 -10.95 -16.00 2.05
C GLU A 109 -10.76 -17.07 0.99
N ASP A 110 -9.52 -17.52 0.80
CA ASP A 110 -9.17 -18.65 -0.07
C ASP A 110 -9.60 -18.49 -1.55
N PHE A 111 -9.64 -17.25 -2.06
CA PHE A 111 -10.03 -16.95 -3.44
C PHE A 111 -9.01 -17.49 -4.45
N THR A 112 -9.52 -18.08 -5.53
CA THR A 112 -8.72 -18.45 -6.69
C THR A 112 -8.19 -17.21 -7.41
N VAL A 113 -7.19 -17.40 -8.26
CA VAL A 113 -6.63 -16.31 -9.08
C VAL A 113 -7.71 -15.63 -9.93
N ALA A 114 -8.61 -16.41 -10.53
CA ALA A 114 -9.71 -15.86 -11.35
C ALA A 114 -10.68 -14.99 -10.53
N GLU A 115 -11.00 -15.43 -9.31
CA GLU A 115 -11.87 -14.67 -8.41
C GLU A 115 -11.19 -13.38 -7.92
N ILE A 116 -9.90 -13.42 -7.59
CA ILE A 116 -9.14 -12.21 -7.22
C ILE A 116 -9.18 -11.19 -8.35
N PHE A 117 -8.90 -11.61 -9.60
CA PHE A 117 -8.98 -10.70 -10.75
C PHE A 117 -10.38 -10.16 -10.98
N SER A 118 -11.42 -10.98 -10.82
CA SER A 118 -12.81 -10.53 -10.93
C SER A 118 -13.16 -9.48 -9.87
N VAL A 119 -12.68 -9.64 -8.63
CA VAL A 119 -12.85 -8.64 -7.57
C VAL A 119 -12.12 -7.36 -7.95
N LEU A 120 -10.83 -7.44 -8.30
CA LEU A 120 -10.03 -6.27 -8.67
C LEU A 120 -10.67 -5.51 -9.84
N ASP A 121 -11.16 -6.21 -10.86
CA ASP A 121 -11.86 -5.62 -12.00
C ASP A 121 -13.17 -4.95 -11.57
N SER A 122 -13.94 -5.56 -10.67
CA SER A 122 -15.17 -4.94 -10.14
C SER A 122 -14.91 -3.64 -9.38
N TYR A 123 -13.81 -3.56 -8.62
CA TYR A 123 -13.44 -2.34 -7.90
C TYR A 123 -12.77 -1.31 -8.80
N ALA A 124 -12.05 -1.72 -9.84
CA ALA A 124 -11.43 -0.81 -10.80
C ALA A 124 -12.47 -0.13 -11.70
N ASN A 125 -13.59 -0.81 -11.98
CA ASN A 125 -14.65 -0.32 -12.87
C ASN A 125 -15.92 0.13 -12.10
N ASN A 126 -15.89 0.19 -10.76
CA ASN A 126 -17.00 0.76 -10.02
C ASN A 126 -17.01 2.30 -10.16
N GLY A 127 -18.16 2.92 -9.88
CA GLY A 127 -18.28 4.38 -9.84
C GLY A 127 -17.76 5.01 -8.55
N ASP A 128 -17.07 4.25 -7.69
CA ASP A 128 -16.58 4.76 -6.41
C ASP A 128 -15.28 5.53 -6.64
N HIS A 129 -15.15 6.70 -6.03
CA HIS A 129 -13.95 7.51 -6.09
C HIS A 129 -13.19 7.44 -4.77
N PHE A 130 -12.09 6.68 -4.76
CA PHE A 130 -11.17 6.60 -3.63
C PHE A 130 -9.90 7.39 -3.91
N ASP A 131 -9.35 8.03 -2.88
CA ASP A 131 -8.10 8.79 -2.99
C ASP A 131 -6.88 7.87 -3.01
N CYS A 132 -7.01 6.67 -2.43
CA CYS A 132 -5.96 5.64 -2.40
C CYS A 132 -6.54 4.23 -2.31
N LEU A 133 -5.77 3.27 -2.80
CA LEU A 133 -6.06 1.84 -2.75
C LEU A 133 -4.89 1.10 -2.10
N VAL A 134 -5.20 0.20 -1.17
CA VAL A 134 -4.28 -0.78 -0.59
C VAL A 134 -4.86 -2.18 -0.81
N CYS A 135 -4.02 -3.14 -1.21
CA CYS A 135 -4.38 -4.51 -1.53
C CYS A 135 -3.23 -5.42 -1.09
#